data_AF-A0A239A310-F1
#
_entry.id   AF-A0A239A310-F1
#
_cell.length_a   1.000
_cell.length_b   1.000
_cell.length_c   1.000
_cell.angle_alpha   90.00
_cell.angle_beta   90.00
_cell.angle_gamma   90.00
#
_symmetry.space_group_name_H-M   'P 1'
#
loop_
_entity.id
_entity.type
_entity.pdbx_description
1 polymer ?
#
loop_
_entity_poly.entity_id
_entity_poly.type
_entity_poly.pdbx_seq_one_letter_code
_entity_poly.pdbx_strand_id
1 'polypeptide(L)' 'MKSTDTPEYQALLELLVRARKRQGLTQAMLASKLGKPQSYIAKIESGERRIDVVELSELGRYLRVRVDVQYLDDEF' A
#
# COMPACT_ATOMS: atom_id res chain seq x y z
N MET A 1 10.66 8.49 -15.28
CA MET A 1 10.17 8.14 -13.93
C MET A 1 8.80 8.79 -13.76
N LYS A 2 7.69 8.04 -13.68
CA LYS A 2 6.34 8.63 -13.45
C LYS A 2 6.28 9.22 -12.03
N SER A 3 5.52 10.27 -11.76
CA SER A 3 5.37 10.78 -10.38
C SER A 3 4.53 9.81 -9.53
N THR A 4 4.62 9.88 -8.19
CA THR A 4 3.62 9.30 -7.27
C THR A 4 2.35 10.16 -7.19
N ASP A 5 2.34 11.33 -7.82
CA ASP A 5 1.20 12.26 -7.87
C ASP A 5 0.09 11.87 -8.87
N THR A 6 0.20 10.70 -9.50
CA THR A 6 -0.86 10.23 -10.40
C THR A 6 -2.13 9.90 -9.59
N PRO A 7 -3.34 10.28 -10.06
CA PRO A 7 -4.59 10.01 -9.35
C PRO A 7 -4.78 8.55 -8.93
N GLU A 8 -4.36 7.61 -9.77
CA GLU A 8 -4.48 6.16 -9.54
C GLU A 8 -3.61 5.71 -8.36
N TYR A 9 -2.39 6.25 -8.26
CA TYR A 9 -1.48 5.91 -7.17
C TYR A 9 -1.96 6.55 -5.85
N GLN A 10 -2.48 7.77 -5.88
CA GLN A 10 -3.07 8.40 -4.69
C GLN A 10 -4.29 7.63 -4.20
N ALA A 11 -5.14 7.13 -5.11
CA ALA A 11 -6.26 6.26 -4.75
C ALA A 11 -5.80 4.96 -4.07
N LEU A 12 -4.70 4.36 -4.53
CA LEU A 12 -4.08 3.21 -3.87
C LEU A 12 -3.62 3.55 -2.44
N LEU A 13 -2.90 4.67 -2.26
CA LEU A 13 -2.44 5.10 -0.93
C LEU A 13 -3.61 5.35 0.03
N GLU A 14 -4.64 6.06 -0.43
CA GLU A 14 -5.86 6.29 0.35
C GLU A 14 -6.53 4.98 0.76
N LEU A 15 -6.60 3.99 -0.14
CA LEU A 15 -7.18 2.69 0.17
C LEU A 15 -6.41 1.99 1.30
N LEU A 16 -5.08 2.01 1.26
CA LEU A 16 -4.22 1.43 2.29
C LEU A 16 -4.39 2.16 3.63
N VAL A 17 -4.38 3.51 3.63
CA VAL A 17 -4.61 4.32 4.83
C VAL A 17 -5.97 4.02 5.44
N ARG A 18 -7.02 3.98 4.63
CA ARG A 18 -8.39 3.66 5.10
C ARG A 18 -8.45 2.25 5.67
N ALA A 19 -7.82 1.27 5.04
CA ALA A 19 -7.77 -0.11 5.55
C ALA A 19 -7.06 -0.18 6.91
N ARG A 20 -5.92 0.50 7.07
CA ARG A 20 -5.21 0.60 8.35
C ARG A 20 -6.09 1.23 9.44
N LYS A 21 -6.71 2.37 9.14
CA LYS A 21 -7.57 3.09 10.08
C LYS A 21 -8.81 2.27 10.47
N ARG A 22 -9.43 1.55 9.54
CA ARG A 22 -10.57 0.64 9.84
C ARG A 22 -10.21 -0.47 10.84
N GLN A 23 -8.95 -0.88 10.88
CA GLN A 23 -8.47 -1.84 11.87
C GLN A 23 -8.01 -1.19 13.19
N GLY A 24 -8.09 0.14 13.33
CA GLY A 24 -7.61 0.87 14.51
C GLY A 24 -6.09 0.85 14.68
N LEU A 25 -5.33 0.53 13.63
CA LEU A 25 -3.87 0.45 13.70
C LEU A 25 -3.25 1.85 13.54
N THR A 26 -2.28 2.20 14.38
CA THR A 26 -1.39 3.33 14.10
C THR A 26 -0.36 2.96 13.04
N GLN A 27 0.33 3.95 12.45
CA GLN A 27 1.43 3.69 11.53
C GLN A 27 2.55 2.88 12.21
N ALA A 28 2.85 3.16 13.48
CA ALA A 28 3.85 2.42 14.26
C ALA A 28 3.43 0.96 14.49
N MET A 29 2.15 0.69 14.79
CA MET A 29 1.65 -0.67 14.97
C MET A 29 1.74 -1.49 13.68
N LEU A 30 1.38 -0.91 12.53
CA LEU A 30 1.53 -1.58 11.24
C LEU A 30 3.00 -1.82 10.90
N ALA A 31 3.85 -0.82 11.11
CA ALA A 31 5.28 -0.94 10.87
C ALA A 31 5.93 -2.04 11.74
N SER A 32 5.54 -2.13 13.01
CA SER A 32 5.97 -3.19 13.94
C SER A 32 5.59 -4.58 13.44
N LYS A 33 4.36 -4.76 12.92
CA LYS A 33 3.92 -6.03 12.30
C LYS A 33 4.77 -6.42 11.09
N LEU A 34 5.32 -5.44 10.38
CA LEU A 34 6.18 -5.62 9.20
C LEU A 34 7.68 -5.71 9.54
N GLY A 35 8.07 -5.55 10.80
CA GLY A 35 9.49 -5.44 11.18
C GLY A 35 10.18 -4.22 10.57
N LYS A 36 9.45 -3.12 10.38
CA LYS A 36 9.93 -1.87 9.76
C LYS A 36 9.82 -0.69 10.74
N PRO A 37 10.59 0.40 10.55
CA PRO A 37 10.40 1.63 11.31
C PRO A 37 9.07 2.30 10.96
N GLN A 38 8.46 3.07 11.88
CA GLN A 38 7.21 3.80 11.62
C GLN A 38 7.31 4.72 10.39
N SER A 39 8.47 5.32 10.15
CA SER A 39 8.74 6.17 9.00
C SER A 39 8.60 5.45 7.66
N TYR A 40 8.73 4.12 7.62
CA TYR A 40 8.46 3.31 6.44
C TYR A 40 6.98 3.46 6.01
N ILE A 41 6.05 3.32 6.96
CA ILE A 41 4.62 3.50 6.70
C ILE A 41 4.28 4.95 6.42
N ALA A 42 4.87 5.90 7.16
CA ALA A 42 4.61 7.32 6.92
C ALA A 42 4.99 7.74 5.49
N LYS A 43 6.16 7.33 4.99
CA LYS A 43 6.63 7.65 3.64
C LYS A 43 5.80 6.97 2.54
N ILE A 44 5.26 5.79 2.83
CA ILE A 44 4.33 5.12 1.91
C ILE A 44 3.02 5.92 1.86
N GLU A 45 2.44 6.21 3.02
CA GLU A 45 1.14 6.91 3.11
C GLU A 45 1.20 8.36 2.59
N SER A 46 2.36 9.03 2.64
CA SER A 46 2.56 10.36 2.03
C SER A 46 2.93 10.31 0.55
N GLY A 47 3.21 9.13 0.00
CA GLY A 47 3.65 8.97 -1.39
C GLY A 47 5.10 9.40 -1.64
N GLU A 48 5.87 9.75 -0.60
CA GLU A 48 7.32 9.99 -0.68
C GLU A 48 8.09 8.72 -1.10
N ARG A 49 7.55 7.55 -0.77
CA ARG A 49 8.11 6.26 -1.14
C ARG A 49 7.13 5.46 -1.98
N ARG A 50 7.60 5.00 -3.14
CA ARG A 50 6.89 4.00 -3.93
C ARG A 50 6.86 2.65 -3.23
N ILE A 51 5.74 1.95 -3.38
CA ILE A 51 5.65 0.52 -3.06
C ILE A 51 5.74 -0.30 -4.34
N ASP A 52 6.47 -1.40 -4.28
CA ASP A 52 6.41 -2.44 -5.31
C ASP A 52 5.25 -3.43 -5.06
N VAL A 53 5.06 -4.38 -5.97
CA VAL A 53 3.97 -5.35 -5.89
C VAL A 53 4.13 -6.35 -4.74
N VAL A 54 5.36 -6.68 -4.35
CA VAL A 54 5.64 -7.60 -3.24
C VAL A 54 5.32 -6.91 -1.92
N GLU A 55 5.73 -5.66 -1.77
CA GLU A 55 5.39 -4.81 -0.62
C GLU A 55 3.89 -4.56 -0.52
N LEU A 56 3.23 -4.32 -1.66
CA LEU A 56 1.77 -4.19 -1.70
C LEU A 56 1.06 -5.47 -1.26
N SER A 57 1.52 -6.64 -1.72
CA SER A 57 1.00 -7.94 -1.30
C SER A 57 1.18 -8.16 0.21
N GLU A 58 2.35 -7.82 0.74
CA GLU A 58 2.64 -7.92 2.17
C GLU A 58 1.75 -6.99 3.00
N LEU A 59 1.65 -5.71 2.62
CA LEU A 59 0.74 -4.75 3.24
C LEU A 59 -0.71 -5.25 3.21
N GLY A 60 -1.16 -5.79 2.08
CA GLY A 60 -2.48 -6.37 1.90
C GLY A 60 -2.80 -7.46 2.94
N ARG A 61 -1.85 -8.35 3.22
CA ARG A 61 -2.02 -9.41 4.25
C ARG A 61 -2.29 -8.85 5.64
N TYR A 62 -1.55 -7.83 6.07
CA TYR A 62 -1.77 -7.20 7.38
C TYR A 62 -3.01 -6.30 7.41
N LEU A 63 -3.32 -5.65 6.28
CA LEU A 63 -4.44 -4.73 6.15
C LEU A 63 -5.77 -5.40 5.79
N ARG A 64 -5.77 -6.74 5.61
CA ARG A 64 -6.94 -7.51 5.16
C ARG A 64 -7.52 -6.93 3.86
N VAL A 65 -6.62 -6.55 2.96
CA VAL A 65 -6.92 -6.08 1.60
C VAL A 65 -6.37 -7.12 0.62
N ARG A 66 -7.22 -7.58 -0.29
CA ARG A 66 -6.79 -8.41 -1.42
C ARG A 66 -6.50 -7.49 -2.61
N VAL A 67 -5.35 -7.69 -3.24
CA VAL A 67 -5.01 -7.08 -4.52
C VAL A 67 -4.92 -8.22 -5.52
N ASP A 68 -5.76 -8.17 -6.54
CA ASP A 68 -5.79 -9.13 -7.63
C ASP A 68 -5.28 -8.45 -8.90
N VAL A 69 -4.35 -9.08 -9.59
CA VAL A 69 -3.90 -8.67 -10.92
C VAL A 69 -4.54 -9.61 -11.91
N GLN A 70 -5.27 -9.06 -12.86
CA GLN A 70 -5.88 -9.81 -13.95
C GLN A 70 -5.10 -9.51 -15.22
N TYR A 71 -4.71 -10.56 -15.93
CA TYR A 71 -4.34 -10.44 -17.31
C TYR A 71 -5.63 -10.20 -18.09
N LEU A 72 -5.67 -9.09 -18.81
CA LEU A 72 -6.64 -8.93 -19.88
C LEU A 72 -5.98 -9.64 -21.04
N ASP A 73 -6.38 -10.89 -21.29
CA ASP A 73 -5.84 -11.64 -22.42
C ASP A 73 -6.11 -10.85 -23.70
N ASP A 74 -5.03 -10.46 -24.39
CA ASP A 74 -5.09 -10.04 -25.78
C ASP A 74 -5.31 -11.33 -26.60
N GLU A 75 -6.42 -11.41 -27.31
CA GLU A 75 -6.55 -12.35 -28.42
C GLU A 75 -5.32 -12.17 -29.33
N PHE A 76 -4.50 -13.22 -29.45
CA PHE A 76 -3.41 -13.30 -30.45
C PHE A 76 -4.00 -13.53 -31.84
#